data_AF-A0A3S0Y2I2-F1
#
_entry.id   AF-A0A3S0Y2I2-F1
#
_cell.length_a   1.000
_cell.length_b   1.000
_cell.length_c   1.000
_cell.angle_alpha   90.00
_cell.angle_beta   90.00
_cell.angle_gamma   90.00
#
_symmetry.space_group_name_H-M   'P 1'
#
loop_
_entity.id
_entity.type
_entity.pdbx_description
1 polymer ?
#
loop_
_entity_poly.entity_id
_entity_poly.type
_entity_poly.pdbx_seq_one_letter_code
_entity_poly.pdbx_strand_id
1 'polypeptide(L)'
;MIEMTPERLDRLREALRAQRWVVARLHAVVSETARDIVARAEAEHWDSGAASLYRVRVAEVAEELNVARGFLARSMDAIDRALLFLATVQPAVPAMAGRVVR
;
A
#
# COMPACT_ATOMS: atom_id res chain seq x y z
N MET A 1 15.28 13.40 20.06
CA MET A 1 13.99 12.70 20.17
C MET A 1 13.00 13.51 19.36
N ILE A 2 12.41 12.94 18.31
CA ILE A 2 11.49 13.69 17.45
C ILE A 2 10.16 13.80 18.19
N GLU A 3 9.75 15.03 18.52
CA GLU A 3 8.44 15.29 19.10
C GLU A 3 7.36 14.93 18.07
N MET A 4 6.47 14.02 18.46
CA MET A 4 5.31 13.66 17.65
C MET A 4 4.22 14.67 17.98
N THR A 5 3.71 15.41 17.00
CA THR A 5 2.56 16.31 17.18
C THR A 5 1.36 15.77 16.39
N PRO A 6 0.11 16.19 16.70
CA PRO A 6 -1.06 15.81 15.92
C PRO A 6 -0.92 16.09 14.42
N GLU A 7 -0.39 17.25 14.04
CA GLU A 7 -0.21 17.64 12.63
C GLU A 7 0.85 16.76 11.95
N ARG A 8 1.89 16.37 12.68
CA ARG A 8 2.91 15.45 12.16
C ARG A 8 2.33 14.06 11.95
N LEU A 9 1.48 13.61 12.87
CA LEU A 9 0.80 12.34 12.75
C LEU A 9 -0.14 12.32 11.53
N ASP A 10 -0.93 13.37 11.34
CA ASP A 10 -1.82 13.50 10.18
C ASP A 10 -1.05 13.48 8.86
N ARG A 11 0.07 14.19 8.78
CA ARG A 11 0.95 14.14 7.59
C ARG A 11 1.49 12.74 7.32
N LEU A 12 1.88 11.99 8.36
CA LEU A 12 2.36 10.61 8.21
C LEU A 12 1.25 9.68 7.74
N ARG A 13 0.03 9.83 8.26
CA ARG A 13 -1.12 9.04 7.83
C ARG A 13 -1.52 9.33 6.39
N GLU A 14 -1.46 10.60 5.98
CA GLU A 14 -1.73 10.98 4.60
C GLU A 14 -0.67 10.42 3.64
N ALA A 15 0.61 10.50 4.01
CA ALA A 15 1.68 9.87 3.25
C ALA A 15 1.46 8.34 3.12
N LEU A 16 1.04 7.67 4.19
CA LEU A 16 0.74 6.24 4.17
C LEU A 16 -0.42 5.89 3.23
N ARG A 17 -1.49 6.70 3.20
CA ARG A 17 -2.60 6.56 2.25
C ARG A 17 -2.15 6.73 0.81
N ALA A 18 -1.32 7.73 0.54
CA ALA A 18 -0.75 7.95 -0.79
C ALA A 18 0.08 6.74 -1.25
N GLN A 19 0.92 6.18 -0.38
CA GLN A 19 1.69 4.97 -0.70
C GLN A 19 0.79 3.76 -0.96
N ARG A 20 -0.29 3.59 -0.19
CA ARG A 20 -1.29 2.54 -0.43
C ARG A 20 -1.88 2.63 -1.84
N TRP A 21 -2.22 3.84 -2.27
CA TRP A 21 -2.78 4.08 -3.59
C TRP A 21 -1.77 3.78 -4.71
N VAL A 22 -0.51 4.19 -4.55
CA VAL A 22 0.57 3.90 -5.52
C VAL A 22 0.78 2.40 -5.69
N VAL A 23 0.82 1.64 -4.59
CA VAL A 23 0.97 0.17 -4.64
C VAL A 23 -0.22 -0.48 -5.32
N ALA A 24 -1.45 -0.06 -5.00
CA ALA A 24 -2.66 -0.57 -5.66
C ALA A 24 -2.67 -0.27 -7.17
N ARG A 25 -2.24 0.94 -7.55
CA ARG A 25 -2.14 1.34 -8.96
C ARG A 25 -1.10 0.51 -9.71
N LEU A 26 0.08 0.31 -9.12
CA LEU A 26 1.14 -0.50 -9.71
C LEU A 26 0.64 -1.94 -9.95
N HIS A 27 -0.03 -2.53 -8.96
CA HIS A 27 -0.62 -3.86 -9.11
C HIS A 27 -1.65 -3.93 -10.24
N ALA A 28 -2.52 -2.92 -10.36
CA ALA A 28 -3.51 -2.86 -11.44
C ALA A 28 -2.85 -2.80 -12.82
N VAL A 29 -1.84 -1.94 -13.01
CA VAL A 29 -1.10 -1.78 -14.28
C VAL A 29 -0.40 -3.08 -14.67
N VAL A 30 0.27 -3.74 -13.72
CA VAL A 30 0.96 -5.00 -14.01
C VAL A 30 -0.03 -6.12 -14.31
N SER A 31 -1.15 -6.18 -13.59
CA SER A 31 -2.21 -7.18 -13.85
C SER A 31 -2.89 -6.99 -15.21
N GLU A 32 -3.05 -5.75 -15.66
CA GLU A 32 -3.55 -5.42 -16.99
C GLU A 32 -2.55 -5.82 -18.07
N THR A 33 -1.28 -5.43 -17.90
CA THR A 33 -0.19 -5.80 -18.81
C THR A 33 -0.08 -7.32 -18.96
N ALA A 34 -0.17 -8.07 -17.86
CA ALA A 34 -0.16 -9.53 -17.88
C ALA A 34 -1.30 -10.13 -18.72
N ARG A 35 -2.53 -9.60 -18.57
CA ARG A 35 -3.70 -10.03 -19.35
C ARG A 35 -3.54 -9.72 -20.83
N ASP A 36 -3.05 -8.53 -21.16
CA ASP A 36 -2.84 -8.12 -22.55
C ASP A 36 -1.82 -9.01 -23.25
N ILE A 37 -0.74 -9.37 -22.57
CA ILE A 37 0.27 -10.25 -23.16
C ILE A 37 -0.31 -11.65 -23.40
N VAL A 38 -1.08 -12.21 -22.46
CA VAL A 38 -1.74 -13.52 -22.66
C VAL A 38 -2.71 -13.47 -23.85
N ALA A 39 -3.53 -12.42 -23.93
CA ALA A 39 -4.45 -12.23 -25.05
C ALA A 39 -3.74 -12.14 -26.40
N ARG A 40 -2.57 -11.49 -26.45
CA ARG A 40 -1.74 -11.42 -27.65
C ARG A 40 -1.13 -12.76 -28.03
N ALA A 41 -0.62 -13.53 -27.07
CA ALA A 41 -0.08 -14.86 -27.34
C ALA A 41 -1.14 -15.80 -27.93
N GLU A 42 -2.40 -15.67 -27.48
CA GLU A 42 -3.53 -16.42 -28.02
C GLU A 42 -3.91 -15.96 -29.43
N ALA A 43 -3.92 -14.65 -29.69
CA ALA A 43 -4.23 -14.09 -31.02
C ALA A 43 -3.14 -14.39 -32.08
N GLU A 44 -1.87 -14.39 -31.68
CA GLU A 44 -0.71 -14.58 -32.56
C GLU A 44 -0.40 -16.07 -32.83
N HIS A 45 -1.24 -17.01 -32.38
CA HIS A 45 -1.10 -18.46 -32.61
C HIS A 45 0.29 -18.99 -32.25
N TRP A 46 0.84 -18.53 -31.13
CA TRP A 46 2.11 -19.05 -30.64
C TRP A 46 2.03 -20.58 -30.52
N ASP A 47 3.13 -21.27 -30.84
CA ASP A 47 3.18 -22.73 -30.74
C ASP A 47 2.69 -23.20 -29.35
N SER A 48 1.85 -24.22 -29.35
CA SER A 48 1.05 -24.68 -28.20
C SER A 48 1.89 -24.93 -26.93
N GLY A 49 3.12 -25.42 -27.08
CA GLY A 49 4.05 -25.63 -25.97
C GLY A 49 4.60 -24.33 -25.39
N ALA A 50 5.04 -23.40 -26.24
CA ALA A 50 5.55 -22.09 -25.82
C ALA A 50 4.46 -21.23 -25.18
N ALA A 51 3.26 -21.21 -25.76
CA ALA A 51 2.10 -20.51 -25.22
C ALA A 51 1.68 -21.05 -23.84
N SER A 52 1.71 -22.38 -23.66
CA SER A 52 1.40 -23.02 -22.37
C SER A 52 2.40 -22.61 -21.29
N LEU A 53 3.70 -22.75 -21.56
CA LEU A 53 4.75 -22.37 -20.62
C LEU A 53 4.69 -20.88 -20.28
N TYR A 54 4.43 -20.03 -21.26
CA TYR A 54 4.29 -18.60 -21.05
C TYR A 54 3.10 -18.24 -20.14
N ARG A 55 1.93 -18.86 -20.35
CA ARG A 55 0.74 -18.68 -19.47
C ARG A 55 1.03 -19.07 -18.02
N VAL A 56 1.76 -20.16 -17.81
CA VAL A 56 2.18 -20.58 -16.46
C VAL A 56 3.06 -19.51 -15.81
N ARG A 57 4.07 -19.00 -16.52
CA ARG A 57 4.97 -17.96 -15.99
C ARG A 57 4.23 -16.66 -15.67
N VAL A 58 3.28 -16.25 -16.52
CA VAL A 58 2.43 -15.07 -16.23
C VAL A 58 1.56 -15.30 -15.00
N ALA A 59 0.98 -16.49 -14.84
CA ALA A 59 0.18 -16.83 -13.67
C ALA A 59 1.02 -16.85 -12.37
N GLU A 60 2.24 -17.39 -12.42
CA GLU A 60 3.19 -17.37 -11.29
C GLU A 60 3.52 -15.93 -10.86
N VAL A 61 3.87 -15.07 -11.83
CA VAL A 61 4.15 -13.65 -11.54
C VAL A 61 2.92 -12.94 -10.99
N ALA A 62 1.72 -13.22 -11.52
CA ALA A 62 0.48 -12.64 -11.01
C ALA A 62 0.22 -13.05 -9.56
N GLU A 63 0.49 -14.31 -9.20
CA GLU A 63 0.36 -14.81 -7.84
C GLU A 63 1.37 -14.15 -6.89
N GLU A 64 2.64 -14.06 -7.27
CA GLU A 64 3.66 -13.36 -6.49
C GLU A 64 3.28 -11.89 -6.21
N LEU A 65 2.73 -11.21 -7.23
CA LEU A 65 2.25 -9.83 -7.09
C LEU A 65 1.05 -9.73 -6.15
N ASN A 66 0.13 -10.69 -6.19
CA ASN A 66 -1.02 -10.74 -5.27
C ASN A 66 -0.56 -10.94 -3.82
N VAL A 67 0.39 -11.85 -3.59
CA VAL A 67 0.99 -12.09 -2.27
C VAL A 67 1.69 -10.83 -1.76
N ALA A 68 2.52 -10.20 -2.59
CA ALA A 68 3.22 -8.97 -2.24
C ALA A 68 2.25 -7.83 -1.91
N ARG A 69 1.21 -7.62 -2.73
CA ARG A 69 0.15 -6.63 -2.47
C ARG A 69 -0.54 -6.89 -1.14
N GLY A 70 -0.90 -8.14 -0.87
CA GLY A 70 -1.55 -8.54 0.38
C GLY A 70 -0.68 -8.27 1.60
N PHE A 71 0.61 -8.61 1.51
CA PHE A 71 1.59 -8.31 2.57
C PHE A 71 1.72 -6.80 2.81
N LEU A 72 1.90 -6.02 1.74
CA LEU A 72 2.03 -4.56 1.84
C LEU A 72 0.78 -3.92 2.44
N ALA A 73 -0.41 -4.33 2.02
CA ALA A 73 -1.67 -3.83 2.57
C ALA A 73 -1.77 -4.08 4.08
N ARG A 74 -1.46 -5.31 4.53
CA ARG A 74 -1.45 -5.66 5.96
C ARG A 74 -0.43 -4.85 6.76
N SER A 75 0.77 -4.66 6.21
CA SER A 75 1.82 -3.85 6.83
C SER A 75 1.39 -2.38 6.97
N MET A 76 0.78 -1.80 5.93
CA MET A 76 0.23 -0.44 6.00
C MET A 76 -0.89 -0.32 7.04
N ASP A 77 -1.80 -1.30 7.10
CA ASP A 77 -2.87 -1.30 8.11
C ASP A 77 -2.32 -1.41 9.54
N ALA A 78 -1.26 -2.20 9.74
CA ALA A 78 -0.57 -2.29 11.03
C ALA A 78 0.09 -0.97 11.42
N ILE A 79 0.72 -0.28 10.46
CA ILE A 79 1.31 1.04 10.67
C ILE A 79 0.22 2.07 11.01
N ASP A 80 -0.90 2.13 10.27
CA ASP A 80 -1.98 3.08 10.58
C ASP A 80 -2.57 2.87 11.97
N ARG A 81 -2.77 1.60 12.38
CA ARG A 81 -3.19 1.27 13.76
C ARG A 81 -2.18 1.71 14.81
N ALA A 82 -0.89 1.50 14.56
CA ALA A 82 0.17 1.94 15.48
C ALA A 82 0.21 3.48 15.58
N LEU A 83 0.03 4.19 14.46
CA LEU A 83 -0.05 5.65 14.43
C LEU A 83 -1.27 6.16 15.22
N LEU A 84 -2.44 5.54 15.04
CA LEU A 84 -3.65 5.85 15.82
C LEU A 84 -3.46 5.63 17.32
N PHE A 85 -2.83 4.51 17.70
CA PHE A 85 -2.52 4.24 19.10
C PHE A 85 -1.57 5.31 19.68
N LEU A 86 -0.50 5.67 18.97
CA LEU A 86 0.42 6.72 19.39
C LEU A 86 -0.27 8.08 19.56
N ALA A 87 -1.31 8.37 18.75
CA ALA A 87 -2.15 9.57 18.92
C ALA A 87 -2.83 9.62 20.30
N THR A 88 -3.34 8.48 20.75
CA THR A 88 -4.10 8.37 22.02
C THR A 88 -3.22 8.42 23.27
N VAL A 89 -1.93 8.11 23.14
CA VAL A 89 -0.96 8.11 24.26
C VAL A 89 -0.30 9.48 24.43
N GLN A 90 -0.51 10.44 23.51
CA GLN A 90 -0.02 11.80 23.73
C GLN A 90 -0.74 12.41 24.94
N PRO A 91 -0.01 12.83 25.98
CA PRO A 91 -0.63 13.51 27.10
C PRO A 91 -1.27 14.79 26.55
N ALA A 92 -2.56 14.97 26.81
CA ALA A 92 -3.22 16.24 26.63
C ALA A 92 -2.38 17.27 27.37
N VAL A 93 -1.60 18.09 26.64
CA VAL A 93 -0.90 19.22 27.24
C VAL A 93 -2.01 20.05 27.90
N PRO A 94 -2.01 20.18 29.24
CA PRO A 94 -3.07 20.91 29.91
C PRO A 94 -3.03 22.34 29.34
N ALA A 95 -4.14 22.73 28.71
CA ALA A 95 -4.37 24.11 28.31
C ALA A 95 -4.04 24.99 29.51
N MET A 96 -3.08 25.88 29.32
CA MET A 96 -2.45 26.68 30.37
C MET A 96 -3.42 27.13 31.48
N ALA A 97 -3.31 26.48 32.63
CA ALA A 97 -3.71 27.04 33.90
C ALA A 97 -2.77 28.23 34.19
N GLY A 98 -3.17 29.44 33.79
CA GLY A 98 -2.29 30.60 33.92
C GLY A 98 -2.80 31.89 33.32
N ARG A 99 -4.09 32.22 33.45
CA ARG A 99 -4.55 33.60 33.30
C ARG A 99 -5.36 34.04 34.51
N VAL A 100 -4.64 34.18 35.63
CA VAL A 100 -5.04 35.14 36.66
C VAL A 100 -4.29 36.42 36.31
N VAL A 101 -4.99 37.37 35.70
CA VAL A 101 -4.57 38.79 35.71
C VAL A 101 -5.58 39.51 36.59
N ARG A 102 -5.03 40.15 37.61
CA ARG A 102 -5.69 40.90 38.69
C ARG A 102 -6.60 42.00 38.17
#